data_AF-A0A1C7NQC1-F1
#
_entry.id   AF-A0A1C7NQC1-F1
#
_cell.length_a   1.000
_cell.length_b   1.000
_cell.length_c   1.000
_cell.angle_alpha   90.00
_cell.angle_beta   90.00
_cell.angle_gamma   90.00
#
_symmetry.space_group_name_H-M   'P 1'
#
loop_
_entity.id
_entity.type
_entity.pdbx_description
1 polymer ?
#
loop_
_entity_poly.entity_id
_entity_poly.type
_entity_poly.pdbx_seq_one_letter_code
_entity_poly.pdbx_strand_id
1 'polypeptide(L)'
;MTTSLGSPPLLPNDGLEKLSISTAETAPADKKIQTTPPKTPPSEIANPMGNEHHRGQTRLVSQGEFEPEQHFYPRVLNAQIHPLIQSFFTLGNERIIARYTHLNPQVKVEDLKEILSYSPKHFQWAGSDLFNVTTASGHRQMIVIETNSCPSGQKSMPLLSETDEHNEQGGYRNVIQSAFQDQLSKADPSLGGLAVICDKNMMESSGYAAVLADVAKEHVWLAEWHVDDPDPGIKWVDRVLYVRDKDQVWHPIRACFRYLTQKPWNRFPLKTKTIVMNQIISCLAGGRNKMMAARAYDFYNKDIVGTGLSIKTPETINNVTRGEIPLWISSMGGHAVLKVPYSNAGQGVYTITNQSELNDFMNQDHHYDKFIVQSLVGNASWSSVTTAGKFYHVGTIPNKKSNTYVSDLRMMVTGSAQGFRPICIYGRKARLPLAGDLPPDANTWDMLGTNLSVKLPDGGWTTDTSRLILMDRKDFNQLGLGIDDLIDAYIQTVLAVIAIDRMAIRLMAEGEFDYSLFESLNPDNALMNEIRQANEDF
;
A
#
# COMPACT_ATOMS: atom_id res chain seq x y z
N MET A 1 46.04 -12.87 48.94
CA MET A 1 46.65 -14.09 48.37
C MET A 1 46.01 -14.33 47.02
N THR A 2 46.84 -14.26 45.98
CA THR A 2 46.53 -14.28 44.55
C THR A 2 46.89 -15.63 43.94
N THR A 3 46.02 -16.22 43.11
CA THR A 3 46.33 -17.26 42.10
C THR A 3 45.11 -17.38 41.17
N SER A 4 45.08 -16.83 39.96
CA SER A 4 45.77 -17.18 38.69
C SER A 4 44.96 -18.15 37.81
N LEU A 5 44.57 -17.63 36.64
CA LEU A 5 43.97 -18.29 35.48
C LEU A 5 44.94 -19.30 34.85
N GLY A 6 44.41 -20.42 34.32
CA GLY A 6 45.15 -21.41 33.54
C GLY A 6 44.46 -21.67 32.19
N SER A 7 45.24 -21.56 31.11
CA SER A 7 44.87 -21.81 29.72
C SER A 7 44.74 -23.31 29.38
N PRO A 8 43.96 -23.71 28.35
CA PRO A 8 43.91 -25.09 27.88
C PRO A 8 45.00 -25.41 26.82
N PRO A 9 45.32 -26.71 26.59
CA PRO A 9 46.59 -27.14 25.97
C PRO A 9 46.56 -27.28 24.44
N LEU A 10 47.77 -27.21 23.88
CA LEU A 10 48.17 -27.42 22.47
C LEU A 10 48.07 -28.89 22.04
N LEU A 11 47.62 -29.13 20.81
CA LEU A 11 47.69 -30.41 20.10
C LEU A 11 48.93 -30.46 19.16
N PRO A 12 49.46 -31.66 18.82
CA PRO A 12 50.76 -31.80 18.18
C PRO A 12 50.75 -31.72 16.64
N ASN A 13 51.84 -31.19 16.11
CA ASN A 13 52.27 -31.25 14.70
C ASN A 13 52.75 -32.65 14.32
N ASP A 14 52.32 -33.13 13.15
CA ASP A 14 53.04 -33.97 12.16
C ASP A 14 52.08 -34.14 10.95
N GLY A 15 52.44 -34.10 9.67
CA GLY A 15 53.74 -34.07 9.00
C GLY A 15 53.62 -33.52 7.58
N LEU A 16 54.77 -33.06 7.08
CA LEU A 16 55.03 -32.52 5.74
C LEU A 16 55.21 -33.66 4.72
N GLU A 17 54.49 -33.59 3.58
CA GLU A 17 54.93 -34.23 2.33
C GLU A 17 54.86 -33.28 1.12
N LYS A 18 56.07 -32.86 0.73
CA LYS A 18 56.64 -32.59 -0.61
C LYS A 18 55.72 -32.12 -1.74
N LEU A 19 55.91 -30.84 -2.07
CA LEU A 19 55.68 -30.20 -3.36
C LEU A 19 56.61 -30.78 -4.46
N SER A 20 56.01 -31.17 -5.59
CA SER A 20 56.70 -31.29 -6.88
C SER A 20 56.08 -30.30 -7.88
N ILE A 21 56.94 -29.45 -8.43
CA ILE A 21 56.65 -28.41 -9.41
C ILE A 21 56.58 -29.05 -10.81
N SER A 22 55.50 -28.79 -11.56
CA SER A 22 55.54 -28.82 -13.03
C SER A 22 54.76 -27.63 -13.61
N THR A 23 55.55 -26.71 -14.18
CA THR A 23 55.31 -25.80 -15.31
C THR A 23 53.89 -25.63 -15.88
N ALA A 24 53.38 -24.42 -15.67
CA ALA A 24 52.71 -23.51 -16.61
C ALA A 24 52.21 -24.05 -17.97
N GLU A 25 50.88 -24.05 -18.13
CA GLU A 25 50.22 -23.67 -19.38
C GLU A 25 49.06 -22.70 -19.09
N THR A 26 48.95 -21.73 -19.98
CA THR A 26 48.16 -20.50 -19.96
C THR A 26 46.66 -20.67 -19.77
N ALA A 27 46.10 -19.93 -18.80
CA ALA A 27 44.65 -19.72 -18.66
C ALA A 27 44.13 -18.73 -19.72
N PRO A 28 42.96 -18.95 -20.35
CA PRO A 28 42.32 -17.93 -21.16
C PRO A 28 41.63 -16.90 -20.26
N ALA A 29 41.97 -15.64 -20.50
CA ALA A 29 41.39 -14.45 -19.90
C ALA A 29 39.92 -14.22 -20.32
N ASP A 30 39.21 -13.52 -19.44
CA ASP A 30 38.00 -12.72 -19.68
C ASP A 30 36.76 -13.39 -20.27
N LYS A 31 35.90 -13.91 -19.37
CA LYS A 31 34.45 -13.77 -19.52
C LYS A 31 33.93 -12.75 -18.51
N LYS A 32 34.02 -11.47 -18.86
CA LYS A 32 33.14 -10.45 -18.29
C LYS A 32 31.71 -10.90 -18.55
N ILE A 33 30.97 -11.19 -17.49
CA ILE A 33 29.52 -11.35 -17.55
C ILE A 33 28.99 -9.96 -17.94
N GLN A 34 28.69 -9.77 -19.22
CA GLN A 34 27.91 -8.64 -19.69
C GLN A 34 26.51 -8.78 -19.08
N THR A 35 26.23 -8.00 -18.05
CA THR A 35 24.88 -7.71 -17.58
C THR A 35 24.21 -6.80 -18.62
N THR A 36 23.77 -7.38 -19.73
CA THR A 36 22.80 -6.70 -20.59
C THR A 36 21.52 -6.46 -19.78
N PRO A 37 20.93 -5.25 -19.82
CA PRO A 37 19.59 -5.04 -19.29
C PRO A 37 18.65 -6.09 -19.90
N PRO A 38 17.77 -6.74 -19.12
CA PRO A 38 16.81 -7.67 -19.69
C PRO A 38 15.98 -6.93 -20.74
N LYS A 39 15.95 -7.48 -21.96
CA LYS A 39 15.12 -6.99 -23.05
C LYS A 39 13.68 -6.90 -22.54
N THR A 40 13.13 -5.69 -22.55
CA THR A 40 11.70 -5.44 -22.40
C THR A 40 10.94 -6.43 -23.29
N PRO A 41 9.92 -7.13 -22.78
CA PRO A 41 8.98 -7.81 -23.65
C PRO A 41 8.50 -6.81 -24.71
N PRO A 42 8.25 -7.22 -25.98
CA PRO A 42 7.61 -6.34 -26.94
C PRO A 42 6.40 -5.73 -26.26
N SER A 43 6.35 -4.40 -26.21
CA SER A 43 5.16 -3.68 -25.77
C SER A 43 3.97 -4.31 -26.46
N GLU A 44 2.96 -4.76 -25.69
CA GLU A 44 1.60 -4.75 -26.24
C GLU A 44 1.42 -3.35 -26.79
N ILE A 45 1.32 -3.26 -28.11
CA ILE A 45 1.10 -2.02 -28.82
C ILE A 45 -0.13 -1.42 -28.17
N ALA A 46 0.07 -0.38 -27.37
CA ALA A 46 -1.00 0.49 -26.94
C ALA A 46 -1.73 0.85 -28.23
N ASN A 47 -2.98 0.43 -28.31
CA ASN A 47 -3.85 0.67 -29.44
C ASN A 47 -3.67 2.13 -29.88
N PRO A 48 -3.19 2.43 -31.12
CA PRO A 48 -2.84 3.78 -31.51
C PRO A 48 -4.08 4.62 -31.86
N MET A 49 -5.20 4.37 -31.20
CA MET A 49 -6.41 5.17 -31.27
C MET A 49 -6.72 5.74 -29.89
N GLY A 50 -6.34 7.00 -29.67
CA GLY A 50 -7.03 7.86 -28.69
C GLY A 50 -6.22 8.79 -27.78
N ASN A 51 -4.89 8.94 -27.91
CA ASN A 51 -4.10 9.53 -26.82
C ASN A 51 -3.34 10.84 -27.09
N GLU A 52 -3.75 11.66 -28.07
CA GLU A 52 -3.15 13.00 -28.28
C GLU A 52 -4.09 14.19 -28.00
N HIS A 53 -5.35 14.00 -27.56
CA HIS A 53 -6.28 15.13 -27.35
C HIS A 53 -6.97 15.26 -25.97
N HIS A 54 -6.64 14.45 -24.95
CA HIS A 54 -7.41 14.45 -23.69
C HIS A 54 -6.60 14.45 -22.39
N ARG A 55 -5.35 14.93 -22.35
CA ARG A 55 -4.73 15.18 -21.04
C ARG A 55 -5.39 16.41 -20.39
N GLY A 56 -6.07 16.21 -19.27
CA GLY A 56 -6.58 17.30 -18.42
C GLY A 56 -7.95 17.89 -18.78
N GLN A 57 -8.70 17.31 -19.73
CA GLN A 57 -10.07 17.76 -19.99
C GLN A 57 -11.09 17.05 -19.09
N THR A 58 -11.84 17.83 -18.33
CA THR A 58 -13.00 17.37 -17.56
C THR A 58 -14.05 16.77 -18.51
N ARG A 59 -14.49 15.54 -18.22
CA ARG A 59 -15.53 14.82 -18.99
C ARG A 59 -16.77 14.63 -18.12
N LEU A 60 -17.94 14.75 -18.74
CA LEU A 60 -19.20 14.33 -18.13
C LEU A 60 -19.43 12.83 -18.41
N VAL A 61 -19.76 12.07 -17.38
CA VAL A 61 -20.07 10.63 -17.45
C VAL A 61 -21.54 10.44 -17.07
N SER A 62 -22.26 9.70 -17.90
CA SER A 62 -23.70 9.45 -17.76
C SER A 62 -23.99 8.01 -17.31
N GLN A 63 -25.25 7.77 -16.95
CA GLN A 63 -25.73 6.42 -16.67
C GLN A 63 -25.56 5.50 -17.89
N GLY A 64 -25.17 4.26 -17.64
CA GLY A 64 -24.97 3.22 -18.66
C GLY A 64 -23.66 3.34 -19.45
N GLU A 65 -22.71 4.20 -19.04
CA GLU A 65 -21.41 4.34 -19.70
C GLU A 65 -20.33 3.39 -19.16
N PHE A 66 -20.66 2.46 -18.25
CA PHE A 66 -19.68 1.51 -17.71
C PHE A 66 -19.36 0.41 -18.73
N GLU A 67 -18.12 0.37 -19.22
CA GLU A 67 -17.65 -0.67 -20.14
C GLU A 67 -16.52 -1.48 -19.48
N PRO A 68 -16.71 -2.79 -19.18
CA PRO A 68 -15.74 -3.58 -18.43
C PRO A 68 -14.30 -3.55 -18.99
N GLU A 69 -14.14 -3.58 -20.31
CA GLU A 69 -12.85 -3.50 -21.01
C GLU A 69 -12.08 -2.20 -20.78
N GLN A 70 -12.75 -1.13 -20.38
CA GLN A 70 -12.12 0.15 -20.05
C GLN A 70 -11.64 0.21 -18.60
N HIS A 71 -12.11 -0.69 -17.74
CA HIS A 71 -11.97 -0.60 -16.28
C HIS A 71 -11.29 -1.80 -15.63
N PHE A 72 -11.14 -2.92 -16.34
CA PHE A 72 -10.43 -4.10 -15.85
C PHE A 72 -9.24 -4.44 -16.74
N TYR A 73 -8.22 -5.08 -16.17
CA TYR A 73 -7.17 -5.67 -16.99
C TYR A 73 -7.74 -6.80 -17.87
N PRO A 74 -7.25 -6.99 -19.10
CA PRO A 74 -7.70 -8.08 -19.97
C PRO A 74 -7.60 -9.47 -19.32
N ARG A 75 -6.56 -9.71 -18.51
CA ARG A 75 -6.41 -10.96 -17.74
C ARG A 75 -7.54 -11.18 -16.74
N VAL A 76 -8.10 -10.12 -16.17
CA VAL A 76 -9.16 -10.16 -15.15
C VAL A 76 -10.51 -10.49 -15.77
N LEU A 77 -10.83 -9.92 -16.94
CA LEU A 77 -12.07 -10.22 -17.67
C LEU A 77 -12.19 -11.69 -18.06
N ASN A 78 -11.05 -12.37 -18.21
CA ASN A 78 -10.96 -13.78 -18.57
C ASN A 78 -10.68 -14.70 -17.36
N ALA A 79 -10.67 -14.16 -16.14
CA ALA A 79 -10.31 -14.88 -14.93
C ALA A 79 -11.56 -15.40 -14.21
N GLN A 80 -11.51 -16.67 -13.79
CA GLN A 80 -12.50 -17.25 -12.90
C GLN A 80 -12.01 -17.20 -11.46
N ILE A 81 -12.82 -16.63 -10.57
CA ILE A 81 -12.50 -16.50 -9.15
C ILE A 81 -12.13 -17.86 -8.52
N HIS A 82 -11.13 -17.84 -7.65
CA HIS A 82 -10.76 -19.04 -6.90
C HIS A 82 -11.85 -19.39 -5.87
N PRO A 83 -12.30 -20.67 -5.76
CA PRO A 83 -13.37 -21.06 -4.85
C PRO A 83 -13.13 -20.69 -3.38
N LEU A 84 -11.89 -20.79 -2.90
CA LEU A 84 -11.52 -20.38 -1.53
C LEU A 84 -11.72 -18.86 -1.33
N ILE A 85 -11.37 -18.04 -2.32
CA ILE A 85 -11.58 -16.59 -2.27
C ILE A 85 -13.08 -16.28 -2.26
N GLN A 86 -13.84 -16.89 -3.16
CA GLN A 86 -15.29 -16.73 -3.20
C GLN A 86 -15.94 -17.13 -1.85
N SER A 87 -15.50 -18.23 -1.25
CA SER A 87 -15.92 -18.66 0.09
C SER A 87 -15.58 -17.61 1.15
N PHE A 88 -14.36 -17.08 1.16
CA PHE A 88 -13.94 -16.03 2.09
C PHE A 88 -14.87 -14.80 2.05
N PHE A 89 -15.17 -14.28 0.85
CA PHE A 89 -16.05 -13.12 0.69
C PHE A 89 -17.49 -13.37 1.14
N THR A 90 -17.93 -14.63 1.17
CA THR A 90 -19.29 -15.00 1.60
C THR A 90 -19.36 -15.43 3.07
N LEU A 91 -18.23 -15.54 3.78
CA LEU A 91 -18.20 -15.99 5.19
C LEU A 91 -19.06 -15.10 6.11
N GLY A 92 -18.93 -13.78 5.98
CA GLY A 92 -19.53 -12.83 6.91
C GLY A 92 -18.85 -12.78 8.28
N ASN A 93 -19.03 -11.67 9.00
CA ASN A 93 -18.27 -11.39 10.22
C ASN A 93 -18.53 -12.43 11.33
N GLU A 94 -19.75 -12.96 11.49
CA GLU A 94 -20.05 -13.97 12.52
C GLU A 94 -19.19 -15.24 12.40
N ARG A 95 -19.05 -15.79 11.18
CA ARG A 95 -18.22 -16.97 10.95
C ARG A 95 -16.73 -16.66 11.04
N ILE A 96 -16.33 -15.46 10.60
CA ILE A 96 -14.96 -14.97 10.75
C ILE A 96 -14.57 -14.89 12.24
N ILE A 97 -15.43 -14.30 13.07
CA ILE A 97 -15.23 -14.19 14.52
C ILE A 97 -15.09 -15.58 15.14
N ALA A 98 -16.05 -16.46 14.87
CA ALA A 98 -16.04 -17.82 15.42
C ALA A 98 -14.76 -18.60 15.05
N ARG A 99 -14.30 -18.48 13.79
CA ARG A 99 -13.07 -19.14 13.34
C ARG A 99 -11.83 -18.52 13.96
N TYR A 100 -11.74 -17.18 13.99
CA TYR A 100 -10.56 -16.49 14.47
C TYR A 100 -10.33 -16.71 15.97
N THR A 101 -11.38 -16.58 16.79
CA THR A 101 -11.27 -16.78 18.25
C THR A 101 -11.02 -18.23 18.64
N HIS A 102 -11.48 -19.20 17.83
CA HIS A 102 -11.12 -20.60 18.01
C HIS A 102 -9.61 -20.85 17.84
N LEU A 103 -8.99 -20.22 16.85
CA LEU A 103 -7.54 -20.32 16.60
C LEU A 103 -6.71 -19.41 17.52
N ASN A 104 -7.35 -18.42 18.14
CA ASN A 104 -6.74 -17.42 19.01
C ASN A 104 -7.52 -17.35 20.33
N PRO A 105 -7.41 -18.35 21.22
CA PRO A 105 -8.23 -18.45 22.43
C PRO A 105 -8.03 -17.29 23.42
N GLN A 106 -6.96 -16.51 23.28
CA GLN A 106 -6.73 -15.28 24.02
C GLN A 106 -7.61 -14.10 23.56
N VAL A 107 -8.21 -14.18 22.37
CA VAL A 107 -9.06 -13.12 21.80
C VAL A 107 -10.47 -13.24 22.34
N LYS A 108 -10.99 -12.16 22.91
CA LYS A 108 -12.38 -12.13 23.39
C LYS A 108 -13.34 -11.91 22.21
N VAL A 109 -14.38 -12.74 22.15
CA VAL A 109 -15.40 -12.72 21.08
C VAL A 109 -16.10 -11.35 20.99
N GLU A 110 -16.46 -10.77 22.13
CA GLU A 110 -17.19 -9.50 22.17
C GLU A 110 -16.32 -8.32 21.69
N ASP A 111 -15.04 -8.30 22.06
CA ASP A 111 -14.09 -7.27 21.58
C ASP A 111 -13.95 -7.32 20.05
N LEU A 112 -13.84 -8.54 19.47
CA LEU A 112 -13.74 -8.69 18.02
C LEU A 112 -15.05 -8.33 17.30
N LYS A 113 -16.21 -8.62 17.90
CA LYS A 113 -17.51 -8.16 17.39
C LYS A 113 -17.58 -6.65 17.34
N GLU A 114 -17.20 -5.96 18.41
CA GLU A 114 -17.18 -4.49 18.48
C GLU A 114 -16.28 -3.92 17.38
N ILE A 115 -15.08 -4.46 17.23
CA ILE A 115 -14.10 -4.07 16.21
C ILE A 115 -14.66 -4.23 14.80
N LEU A 116 -15.27 -5.37 14.47
CA LEU A 116 -15.84 -5.59 13.14
C LEU A 116 -17.14 -4.81 12.91
N SER A 117 -17.80 -4.32 13.96
CA SER A 117 -19.00 -3.49 13.88
C SER A 117 -18.69 -1.98 13.82
N TYR A 118 -17.43 -1.60 13.97
CA TYR A 118 -17.01 -0.20 13.95
C TYR A 118 -17.37 0.48 12.61
N SER A 119 -17.90 1.69 12.71
CA SER A 119 -18.24 2.54 11.56
C SER A 119 -17.29 3.74 11.50
N PRO A 120 -16.34 3.78 10.54
CA PRO A 120 -15.37 4.87 10.43
C PRO A 120 -16.03 6.23 10.17
N LYS A 121 -15.47 7.29 10.77
CA LYS A 121 -15.93 8.66 10.58
C LYS A 121 -15.26 9.35 9.38
N HIS A 122 -13.95 9.13 9.19
CA HIS A 122 -13.15 9.80 8.17
C HIS A 122 -12.53 8.83 7.15
N PHE A 123 -12.48 7.53 7.45
CA PHE A 123 -11.74 6.55 6.67
C PHE A 123 -12.55 5.29 6.30
N GLN A 124 -13.59 5.48 5.49
CA GLN A 124 -14.58 4.44 5.15
C GLN A 124 -14.08 3.40 4.16
N TRP A 125 -13.17 3.75 3.26
CA TRP A 125 -12.62 2.83 2.27
C TRP A 125 -11.10 2.78 2.33
N ALA A 126 -10.54 1.61 2.57
CA ALA A 126 -9.12 1.48 2.81
C ALA A 126 -8.53 0.22 2.17
N GLY A 127 -7.21 0.24 1.95
CA GLY A 127 -6.48 -0.96 1.55
C GLY A 127 -5.16 -1.06 2.27
N SER A 128 -4.89 -2.20 2.90
CA SER A 128 -3.61 -2.48 3.54
C SER A 128 -2.78 -3.42 2.68
N ASP A 129 -1.48 -3.16 2.65
CA ASP A 129 -0.48 -4.06 2.09
C ASP A 129 0.06 -4.93 3.22
N LEU A 130 -0.05 -6.25 3.04
CA LEU A 130 0.35 -7.21 4.05
C LEU A 130 1.39 -8.18 3.53
N PHE A 131 2.30 -8.56 4.41
CA PHE A 131 3.18 -9.69 4.21
C PHE A 131 2.70 -10.88 5.04
N ASN A 132 2.72 -12.08 4.44
CA ASN A 132 2.73 -13.31 5.20
C ASN A 132 4.18 -13.60 5.60
N VAL A 133 4.44 -13.56 6.90
CA VAL A 133 5.78 -13.72 7.48
C VAL A 133 5.82 -14.91 8.42
N THR A 134 7.02 -15.38 8.68
CA THR A 134 7.29 -16.29 9.79
C THR A 134 8.30 -15.68 10.75
N THR A 135 8.23 -16.09 12.00
CA THR A 135 9.17 -15.70 13.05
C THR A 135 10.28 -16.73 13.21
N ALA A 136 11.30 -16.43 14.03
CA ALA A 136 12.35 -17.39 14.37
C ALA A 136 11.84 -18.69 15.00
N SER A 137 10.66 -18.68 15.65
CA SER A 137 10.03 -19.88 16.21
C SER A 137 9.10 -20.61 15.21
N GLY A 138 9.03 -20.16 13.96
CA GLY A 138 8.20 -20.77 12.92
C GLY A 138 6.73 -20.34 12.93
N HIS A 139 6.36 -19.34 13.73
CA HIS A 139 4.98 -18.84 13.77
C HIS A 139 4.68 -17.96 12.53
N ARG A 140 3.74 -18.43 11.69
CA ARG A 140 3.24 -17.70 10.52
C ARG A 140 2.13 -16.71 10.89
N GLN A 141 2.15 -15.53 10.30
CA GLN A 141 1.14 -14.50 10.53
C GLN A 141 1.15 -13.42 9.46
N MET A 142 0.04 -12.67 9.36
CA MET A 142 -0.03 -11.45 8.56
C MET A 142 0.48 -10.26 9.35
N ILE A 143 1.28 -9.41 8.70
CA ILE A 143 1.71 -8.11 9.22
C ILE A 143 1.38 -6.99 8.23
N VAL A 144 1.03 -5.82 8.74
CA VAL A 144 0.71 -4.63 7.94
C VAL A 144 1.99 -3.87 7.63
N ILE A 145 2.20 -3.56 6.35
CA ILE A 145 3.35 -2.80 5.84
C ILE A 145 2.98 -1.34 5.61
N GLU A 146 1.80 -1.10 5.04
CA GLU A 146 1.21 0.22 4.88
C GLU A 146 -0.31 0.12 4.69
N THR A 147 -1.02 1.21 4.96
CA THR A 147 -2.47 1.34 4.74
C THR A 147 -2.74 2.59 3.90
N ASN A 148 -3.63 2.46 2.92
CA ASN A 148 -3.83 3.41 1.83
C ASN A 148 -5.26 3.96 1.81
N SER A 149 -5.41 5.28 1.68
CA SER A 149 -6.72 5.98 1.66
C SER A 149 -7.38 6.15 0.30
N CYS A 150 -6.67 5.87 -0.80
CA CYS A 150 -7.27 5.69 -2.13
C CYS A 150 -6.59 4.47 -2.75
N PRO A 151 -6.88 3.26 -2.24
CA PRO A 151 -6.25 2.05 -2.71
C PRO A 151 -6.64 1.76 -4.17
N SER A 152 -5.72 1.21 -4.93
CA SER A 152 -5.97 0.64 -6.26
C SER A 152 -6.12 -0.86 -6.13
N GLY A 153 -7.07 -1.45 -6.83
CA GLY A 153 -7.25 -2.90 -6.86
C GLY A 153 -8.43 -3.43 -7.68
N GLN A 154 -9.47 -2.64 -7.95
CA GLN A 154 -10.70 -3.18 -8.54
C GLN A 154 -10.46 -3.71 -9.96
N LYS A 155 -9.67 -2.98 -10.75
CA LYS A 155 -9.18 -3.43 -12.05
C LYS A 155 -8.38 -4.75 -12.05
N SER A 156 -8.00 -5.24 -10.87
CA SER A 156 -7.19 -6.47 -10.64
C SER A 156 -7.99 -7.61 -10.01
N MET A 157 -9.25 -7.40 -9.66
CA MET A 157 -10.08 -8.37 -8.95
C MET A 157 -11.06 -9.06 -9.91
N PRO A 158 -10.99 -10.40 -10.08
CA PRO A 158 -12.01 -11.13 -10.83
C PRO A 158 -13.40 -10.94 -10.21
N LEU A 159 -14.45 -11.05 -11.03
CA LEU A 159 -15.83 -10.95 -10.57
C LEU A 159 -16.13 -12.08 -9.56
N LEU A 160 -16.77 -11.72 -8.45
CA LEU A 160 -17.13 -12.67 -7.38
C LEU A 160 -18.34 -13.56 -7.76
N SER A 161 -19.20 -13.04 -8.63
CA SER A 161 -20.41 -13.70 -9.15
C SER A 161 -20.53 -13.39 -10.64
N GLU A 162 -20.93 -14.38 -11.43
CA GLU A 162 -21.24 -14.23 -12.86
C GLU A 162 -22.74 -14.05 -13.12
N THR A 163 -23.57 -14.13 -12.08
CA THR A 163 -25.04 -14.17 -12.21
C THR A 163 -25.77 -12.98 -11.59
N ASP A 164 -25.06 -12.14 -10.83
CA ASP A 164 -25.69 -11.00 -10.16
C ASP A 164 -26.05 -9.90 -11.17
N GLU A 165 -27.16 -9.19 -10.90
CA GLU A 165 -27.53 -7.99 -11.65
C GLU A 165 -26.45 -6.91 -11.44
N HIS A 166 -25.93 -6.36 -12.54
CA HIS A 166 -24.75 -5.46 -12.56
C HIS A 166 -23.42 -6.09 -12.14
N ASN A 167 -23.26 -7.42 -12.26
CA ASN A 167 -21.98 -8.06 -11.92
C ASN A 167 -20.79 -7.49 -12.70
N GLU A 168 -21.02 -6.94 -13.90
CA GLU A 168 -20.00 -6.37 -14.77
C GLU A 168 -19.24 -5.20 -14.12
N GLN A 169 -19.90 -4.48 -13.20
CA GLN A 169 -19.31 -3.39 -12.43
C GLN A 169 -18.44 -3.89 -11.27
N GLY A 170 -18.57 -5.16 -10.90
CA GLY A 170 -17.76 -5.84 -9.90
C GLY A 170 -17.59 -5.05 -8.60
N GLY A 171 -16.34 -4.99 -8.14
CA GLY A 171 -16.02 -4.33 -6.87
C GLY A 171 -16.13 -2.80 -6.90
N TYR A 172 -16.21 -2.15 -8.07
CA TYR A 172 -16.45 -0.71 -8.16
C TYR A 172 -17.80 -0.34 -7.54
N ARG A 173 -18.86 -1.06 -7.91
CA ARG A 173 -20.21 -0.89 -7.35
C ARG A 173 -20.25 -1.13 -5.85
N ASN A 174 -19.54 -2.17 -5.41
CA ASN A 174 -19.44 -2.49 -3.99
C ASN A 174 -18.83 -1.34 -3.18
N VAL A 175 -17.76 -0.69 -3.66
CA VAL A 175 -17.17 0.48 -2.99
C VAL A 175 -18.14 1.65 -2.93
N ILE A 176 -18.77 2.02 -4.06
CA ILE A 176 -19.69 3.16 -4.11
C ILE A 176 -20.87 2.95 -3.16
N GLN A 177 -21.49 1.76 -3.17
CA GLN A 177 -22.65 1.47 -2.34
C GLN A 177 -22.31 1.30 -0.85
N SER A 178 -21.17 0.69 -0.53
CA SER A 178 -20.76 0.48 0.87
C SER A 178 -20.27 1.74 1.56
N ALA A 179 -19.38 2.47 0.89
CA ALA A 179 -18.58 3.49 1.54
C ALA A 179 -19.05 4.90 1.20
N PHE A 180 -19.59 5.12 -0.01
CA PHE A 180 -19.92 6.48 -0.47
C PHE A 180 -21.40 6.82 -0.39
N GLN A 181 -22.29 5.86 -0.64
CA GLN A 181 -23.72 6.13 -0.78
C GLN A 181 -24.33 6.81 0.45
N ASP A 182 -23.97 6.39 1.66
CA ASP A 182 -24.42 7.03 2.89
C ASP A 182 -23.88 8.48 3.02
N GLN A 183 -22.61 8.72 2.69
CA GLN A 183 -22.04 10.07 2.69
C GLN A 183 -22.69 10.97 1.64
N LEU A 184 -22.92 10.43 0.44
CA LEU A 184 -23.60 11.11 -0.65
C LEU A 184 -25.02 11.54 -0.25
N SER A 185 -25.75 10.70 0.50
CA SER A 185 -27.09 11.04 0.99
C SER A 185 -27.12 12.25 1.95
N LYS A 186 -25.98 12.60 2.54
CA LYS A 186 -25.81 13.72 3.48
C LYS A 186 -25.34 15.00 2.78
N ALA A 187 -24.99 14.94 1.48
CA ALA A 187 -24.55 16.10 0.72
C ALA A 187 -25.72 17.06 0.46
N ASP A 188 -25.48 18.36 0.64
CA ASP A 188 -26.48 19.39 0.33
C ASP A 188 -26.70 19.49 -1.19
N PRO A 189 -27.91 19.16 -1.71
CA PRO A 189 -28.19 19.19 -3.14
C PRO A 189 -28.01 20.58 -3.78
N SER A 190 -28.11 21.66 -3.00
CA SER A 190 -27.93 23.03 -3.50
C SER A 190 -26.48 23.37 -3.85
N LEU A 191 -25.51 22.56 -3.39
CA LEU A 191 -24.08 22.74 -3.64
C LEU A 191 -23.60 22.14 -4.98
N GLY A 192 -24.52 21.69 -5.84
CA GLY A 192 -24.22 21.34 -7.23
C GLY A 192 -24.11 19.85 -7.52
N GLY A 193 -23.26 19.48 -8.48
CA GLY A 193 -23.17 18.14 -9.07
C GLY A 193 -22.28 17.15 -8.33
N LEU A 194 -21.99 16.02 -8.98
CA LEU A 194 -21.08 14.99 -8.49
C LEU A 194 -19.78 15.00 -9.28
N ALA A 195 -18.68 14.62 -8.63
CA ALA A 195 -17.41 14.45 -9.32
C ALA A 195 -16.61 13.23 -8.85
N VAL A 196 -15.79 12.70 -9.74
CA VAL A 196 -14.61 11.89 -9.44
C VAL A 196 -13.37 12.69 -9.82
N ILE A 197 -12.50 12.93 -8.85
CA ILE A 197 -11.25 13.68 -9.04
C ILE A 197 -10.06 12.74 -8.89
N CYS A 198 -9.19 12.68 -9.88
CA CYS A 198 -8.01 11.81 -9.87
C CYS A 198 -6.75 12.53 -10.34
N ASP A 199 -5.57 11.99 -10.02
CA ASP A 199 -4.28 12.48 -10.57
C ASP A 199 -3.57 11.43 -11.44
N LYS A 200 -4.09 10.21 -11.47
CA LYS A 200 -3.57 9.09 -12.27
C LYS A 200 -4.59 7.96 -12.30
N ASN A 201 -4.21 6.87 -12.96
CA ASN A 201 -4.96 5.61 -12.97
C ASN A 201 -6.39 5.80 -13.51
N MET A 202 -6.48 6.37 -14.72
CA MET A 202 -7.76 6.67 -15.37
C MET A 202 -8.64 5.43 -15.51
N MET A 203 -8.07 4.26 -15.85
CA MET A 203 -8.78 2.98 -15.93
C MET A 203 -9.65 2.71 -14.68
N GLU A 204 -9.11 2.96 -13.48
CA GLU A 204 -9.84 2.73 -12.24
C GLU A 204 -10.73 3.93 -11.86
N SER A 205 -10.26 5.15 -12.09
CA SER A 205 -11.00 6.37 -11.76
C SER A 205 -12.27 6.53 -12.60
N SER A 206 -12.20 6.23 -13.91
CA SER A 206 -13.35 6.28 -14.81
C SER A 206 -14.38 5.19 -14.46
N GLY A 207 -13.93 4.03 -13.99
CA GLY A 207 -14.83 2.98 -13.50
C GLY A 207 -15.66 3.44 -12.30
N TYR A 208 -15.04 4.13 -11.33
CA TYR A 208 -15.78 4.74 -10.23
C TYR A 208 -16.74 5.84 -10.70
N ALA A 209 -16.38 6.63 -11.71
CA ALA A 209 -17.25 7.68 -12.24
C ALA A 209 -18.50 7.11 -12.92
N ALA A 210 -18.35 6.10 -13.77
CA ALA A 210 -19.45 5.44 -14.45
C ALA A 210 -20.39 4.74 -13.46
N VAL A 211 -19.84 3.98 -12.50
CA VAL A 211 -20.64 3.34 -11.44
C VAL A 211 -21.33 4.37 -10.54
N LEU A 212 -20.67 5.48 -10.21
CA LEU A 212 -21.30 6.54 -9.41
C LEU A 212 -22.48 7.15 -10.17
N ALA A 213 -22.37 7.35 -11.49
CA ALA A 213 -23.46 7.85 -12.32
C ALA A 213 -24.67 6.91 -12.29
N ASP A 214 -24.44 5.59 -12.40
CA ASP A 214 -25.50 4.58 -12.32
C ASP A 214 -26.16 4.51 -10.94
N VAL A 215 -25.36 4.51 -9.87
CA VAL A 215 -25.88 4.41 -8.49
C VAL A 215 -26.62 5.68 -8.09
N ALA A 216 -26.09 6.85 -8.43
CA ALA A 216 -26.71 8.15 -8.10
C ALA A 216 -27.86 8.52 -9.05
N LYS A 217 -27.92 7.88 -10.23
CA LYS A 217 -28.84 8.24 -11.33
C LYS A 217 -28.70 9.70 -11.77
N GLU A 218 -27.45 10.18 -11.81
CA GLU A 218 -27.09 11.55 -12.13
C GLU A 218 -25.79 11.57 -12.97
N HIS A 219 -25.55 12.67 -13.68
CA HIS A 219 -24.26 12.85 -14.34
C HIS A 219 -23.14 13.10 -13.33
N VAL A 220 -21.95 12.59 -13.64
CA VAL A 220 -20.75 12.72 -12.82
C VAL A 220 -19.63 13.35 -13.62
N TRP A 221 -19.00 14.38 -13.09
CA TRP A 221 -17.81 14.97 -13.67
C TRP A 221 -16.58 14.11 -13.35
N LEU A 222 -15.84 13.69 -14.37
CA LEU A 222 -14.53 13.06 -14.23
C LEU A 222 -13.47 14.09 -14.59
N ALA A 223 -12.65 14.49 -13.61
CA ALA A 223 -11.62 15.51 -13.82
C ALA A 223 -10.27 15.09 -13.25
N GLU A 224 -9.21 15.40 -13.99
CA GLU A 224 -7.84 15.19 -13.56
C GLU A 224 -7.30 16.43 -12.83
N TRP A 225 -6.61 16.23 -11.71
CA TRP A 225 -5.87 17.26 -10.99
C TRP A 225 -4.44 16.81 -10.79
N HIS A 226 -3.51 17.34 -11.59
CA HIS A 226 -2.07 17.09 -11.42
C HIS A 226 -1.47 18.12 -10.46
N VAL A 227 -0.37 17.78 -9.78
CA VAL A 227 0.27 18.68 -8.79
C VAL A 227 0.87 19.91 -9.46
N ASP A 228 1.44 19.73 -10.65
CA ASP A 228 2.19 20.77 -11.38
C ASP A 228 1.36 21.41 -12.50
N ASP A 229 0.02 21.28 -12.46
CA ASP A 229 -0.86 21.90 -13.45
C ASP A 229 -0.98 23.41 -13.17
N PRO A 230 -0.49 24.30 -14.08
CA PRO A 230 -0.53 25.73 -13.87
C PRO A 230 -1.92 26.35 -14.07
N ASP A 231 -2.85 25.65 -14.72
CA ASP A 231 -4.22 26.11 -14.95
C ASP A 231 -5.22 24.95 -14.73
N PRO A 232 -5.32 24.45 -13.48
CA PRO A 232 -6.14 23.29 -13.19
C PRO A 232 -7.61 23.63 -13.42
N GLY A 233 -8.33 22.73 -14.09
CA GLY A 233 -9.79 22.79 -14.23
C GLY A 233 -10.55 22.53 -12.94
N ILE A 234 -9.92 22.67 -11.76
CA ILE A 234 -10.48 22.35 -10.45
C ILE A 234 -10.02 23.40 -9.45
N LYS A 235 -10.94 23.89 -8.61
CA LYS A 235 -10.64 24.86 -7.56
C LYS A 235 -11.58 24.74 -6.37
N TRP A 236 -11.21 25.37 -5.26
CA TRP A 236 -12.08 25.55 -4.10
C TRP A 236 -12.51 27.01 -3.99
N VAL A 237 -13.79 27.24 -3.70
CA VAL A 237 -14.36 28.57 -3.37
C VAL A 237 -15.30 28.39 -2.19
N ASP A 238 -15.08 29.12 -1.09
CA ASP A 238 -15.90 29.04 0.14
C ASP A 238 -16.13 27.61 0.64
N ARG A 239 -15.09 26.76 0.54
CA ARG A 239 -15.08 25.32 0.90
C ARG A 239 -15.98 24.44 0.03
N VAL A 240 -16.42 24.93 -1.13
CA VAL A 240 -17.12 24.17 -2.18
C VAL A 240 -16.15 23.90 -3.32
N LEU A 241 -16.12 22.66 -3.80
CA LEU A 241 -15.31 22.23 -4.94
C LEU A 241 -15.99 22.67 -6.24
N TYR A 242 -15.22 23.18 -7.20
CA TYR A 242 -15.67 23.50 -8.55
C TYR A 242 -14.83 22.76 -9.58
N VAL A 243 -15.48 22.33 -10.66
CA VAL A 243 -14.83 21.77 -11.86
C VAL A 243 -15.15 22.62 -13.08
N ARG A 244 -14.18 22.79 -13.98
CA ARG A 244 -14.30 23.56 -15.22
C ARG A 244 -14.54 22.59 -16.37
N ASP A 245 -15.59 22.84 -17.15
CA ASP A 245 -15.89 22.07 -18.36
C ASP A 245 -15.09 22.56 -19.58
N LYS A 246 -15.34 21.91 -20.72
CA LYS A 246 -14.71 22.26 -22.01
C LYS A 246 -15.04 23.68 -22.49
N ASP A 247 -16.18 24.22 -22.09
CA ASP A 247 -16.70 25.54 -22.47
C ASP A 247 -16.23 26.62 -21.47
N GLN A 248 -15.28 26.27 -20.58
CA GLN A 248 -14.71 27.12 -19.53
C GLN A 248 -15.71 27.56 -18.45
N VAL A 249 -16.83 26.84 -18.32
CA VAL A 249 -17.85 27.07 -17.30
C VAL A 249 -17.48 26.30 -16.04
N TRP A 250 -17.59 26.98 -14.89
CA TRP A 250 -17.33 26.39 -13.58
C TRP A 250 -18.61 25.83 -12.96
N HIS A 251 -18.58 24.56 -12.56
CA HIS A 251 -19.69 23.84 -11.98
C HIS A 251 -19.41 23.50 -10.52
N PRO A 252 -20.28 23.87 -9.56
CA PRO A 252 -20.11 23.50 -8.16
C PRO A 252 -20.38 22.01 -7.95
N ILE A 253 -19.70 21.41 -6.97
CA ILE A 253 -19.78 19.98 -6.65
C ILE A 253 -20.19 19.79 -5.19
N ARG A 254 -21.30 19.10 -4.97
CA ARG A 254 -21.81 18.78 -3.62
C ARG A 254 -21.12 17.57 -3.01
N ALA A 255 -20.69 16.61 -3.84
CA ALA A 255 -19.99 15.41 -3.38
C ALA A 255 -18.94 14.93 -4.39
N CYS A 256 -17.77 14.56 -3.88
CA CYS A 256 -16.61 14.17 -4.65
C CYS A 256 -16.10 12.80 -4.19
N PHE A 257 -16.06 11.83 -5.11
CA PHE A 257 -15.27 10.62 -4.93
C PHE A 257 -13.80 10.95 -5.23
N ARG A 258 -12.99 11.10 -4.19
CA ARG A 258 -11.58 11.48 -4.31
C ARG A 258 -10.70 10.27 -4.60
N TYR A 259 -10.06 10.29 -5.77
CA TYR A 259 -9.01 9.36 -6.15
C TYR A 259 -7.67 10.10 -6.40
N LEU A 260 -7.42 11.12 -5.59
CA LEU A 260 -6.21 11.94 -5.66
C LEU A 260 -5.11 11.36 -4.76
N THR A 261 -3.99 10.97 -5.36
CA THR A 261 -2.98 10.14 -4.68
C THR A 261 -1.70 10.87 -4.30
N GLN A 262 -1.27 11.88 -5.03
CA GLN A 262 0.01 12.57 -4.86
C GLN A 262 -0.19 13.86 -4.09
N LYS A 263 0.38 13.96 -2.88
CA LYS A 263 0.29 15.13 -2.00
C LYS A 263 -1.11 15.76 -1.90
N PRO A 264 -2.20 15.00 -1.73
CA PRO A 264 -3.56 15.56 -1.86
C PRO A 264 -3.86 16.69 -0.85
N TRP A 265 -3.13 16.74 0.26
CA TRP A 265 -3.24 17.77 1.31
C TRP A 265 -2.81 19.18 0.87
N ASN A 266 -2.12 19.33 -0.25
CA ASN A 266 -1.77 20.66 -0.79
C ASN A 266 -2.85 21.27 -1.69
N ARG A 267 -3.91 20.52 -1.97
CA ARG A 267 -4.97 20.92 -2.91
C ARG A 267 -6.38 20.74 -2.35
N PHE A 268 -6.58 19.80 -1.43
CA PHE A 268 -7.85 19.60 -0.74
C PHE A 268 -7.77 20.17 0.68
N PRO A 269 -8.65 21.11 1.04
CA PRO A 269 -8.76 21.61 2.41
C PRO A 269 -9.12 20.49 3.40
N LEU A 270 -8.74 20.69 4.66
CA LEU A 270 -9.12 19.81 5.77
C LEU A 270 -10.61 19.89 6.09
N LYS A 271 -11.24 21.02 5.73
CA LYS A 271 -12.65 21.30 5.94
C LYS A 271 -13.33 21.68 4.65
N THR A 272 -14.36 20.94 4.30
CA THR A 272 -15.11 21.13 3.05
C THR A 272 -16.60 21.14 3.34
N LYS A 273 -17.36 21.95 2.57
CA LYS A 273 -18.83 21.82 2.48
C LYS A 273 -19.19 20.71 1.50
N THR A 274 -18.42 20.57 0.41
CA THR A 274 -18.47 19.40 -0.46
C THR A 274 -18.15 18.15 0.35
N ILE A 275 -18.99 17.12 0.26
CA ILE A 275 -18.69 15.81 0.86
C ILE A 275 -17.56 15.15 0.07
N VAL A 276 -16.51 14.72 0.75
CA VAL A 276 -15.35 14.08 0.12
C VAL A 276 -15.19 12.67 0.65
N MET A 277 -15.24 11.67 -0.24
CA MET A 277 -14.91 10.28 0.09
C MET A 277 -13.48 10.22 0.65
N ASN A 278 -13.34 9.66 1.86
CA ASN A 278 -12.12 9.70 2.66
C ASN A 278 -11.53 11.11 2.72
N GLN A 279 -11.92 11.89 3.73
CA GLN A 279 -11.42 13.25 3.91
C GLN A 279 -9.89 13.28 4.02
N ILE A 280 -9.27 14.43 3.72
CA ILE A 280 -7.80 14.57 3.74
C ILE A 280 -7.18 14.21 5.08
N ILE A 281 -7.90 14.41 6.18
CA ILE A 281 -7.42 13.99 7.48
C ILE A 281 -7.07 12.49 7.53
N SER A 282 -7.81 11.61 6.83
CA SER A 282 -7.49 10.18 6.77
C SER A 282 -6.11 9.92 6.12
N CYS A 283 -5.70 10.75 5.16
CA CYS A 283 -4.36 10.69 4.57
C CYS A 283 -3.30 11.07 5.61
N LEU A 284 -3.48 12.21 6.27
CA LEU A 284 -2.53 12.76 7.23
C LEU A 284 -2.42 11.90 8.49
N ALA A 285 -3.53 11.31 8.94
CA ALA A 285 -3.62 10.45 10.11
C ALA A 285 -2.98 9.07 9.94
N GLY A 286 -2.58 8.71 8.71
CA GLY A 286 -1.83 7.47 8.45
C GLY A 286 -2.10 6.85 7.09
N GLY A 287 -3.25 7.13 6.47
CA GLY A 287 -3.65 6.50 5.21
C GLY A 287 -2.81 6.88 4.00
N ARG A 288 -1.95 7.91 4.09
CA ARG A 288 -0.86 8.24 3.14
C ARG A 288 0.37 8.82 3.84
N ASN A 289 0.45 8.66 5.15
CA ASN A 289 1.50 9.21 5.99
C ASN A 289 2.05 8.10 6.88
N LYS A 290 3.12 7.45 6.43
CA LYS A 290 3.65 6.26 7.11
C LYS A 290 4.15 6.56 8.53
N MET A 291 4.60 7.79 8.77
CA MET A 291 5.04 8.23 10.10
C MET A 291 3.87 8.32 11.08
N MET A 292 2.75 8.92 10.64
CA MET A 292 1.56 9.00 11.47
C MET A 292 0.87 7.63 11.63
N ALA A 293 0.91 6.79 10.59
CA ALA A 293 0.36 5.43 10.65
C ALA A 293 1.00 4.61 11.79
N ALA A 294 2.34 4.63 11.89
CA ALA A 294 3.05 3.93 12.97
C ALA A 294 2.59 4.39 14.36
N ARG A 295 2.41 5.71 14.56
CA ARG A 295 1.90 6.27 15.82
C ARG A 295 0.44 5.90 16.09
N ALA A 296 -0.40 5.93 15.06
CA ALA A 296 -1.79 5.53 15.15
C ALA A 296 -1.90 4.07 15.61
N TYR A 297 -1.07 3.19 15.03
CA TYR A 297 -1.03 1.77 15.40
C TYR A 297 -0.55 1.60 16.84
N ASP A 298 0.50 2.29 17.26
CA ASP A 298 1.00 2.22 18.65
C ASP A 298 -0.03 2.70 19.67
N PHE A 299 -0.73 3.80 19.39
CA PHE A 299 -1.79 4.30 20.27
C PHE A 299 -2.95 3.31 20.35
N TYR A 300 -3.42 2.81 19.21
CA TYR A 300 -4.54 1.89 19.21
C TYR A 300 -4.20 0.54 19.85
N ASN A 301 -2.98 0.01 19.62
CA ASN A 301 -2.50 -1.19 20.30
C ASN A 301 -2.48 -1.03 21.82
N LYS A 302 -2.18 0.17 22.34
CA LYS A 302 -2.26 0.47 23.78
C LYS A 302 -3.71 0.55 24.27
N ASP A 303 -4.62 1.08 23.47
CA ASP A 303 -6.05 1.17 23.81
C ASP A 303 -6.71 -0.21 23.91
N ILE A 304 -6.27 -1.19 23.11
CA ILE A 304 -6.86 -2.54 23.05
C ILE A 304 -6.05 -3.59 23.82
N VAL A 305 -5.17 -3.18 24.73
CA VAL A 305 -4.44 -4.11 25.61
C VAL A 305 -5.42 -5.00 26.38
N GLY A 306 -5.14 -6.30 26.41
CA GLY A 306 -5.97 -7.28 27.11
C GLY A 306 -7.17 -7.83 26.32
N THR A 307 -7.36 -7.39 25.07
CA THR A 307 -8.33 -7.99 24.13
C THR A 307 -7.79 -9.25 23.44
N GLY A 308 -6.47 -9.47 23.48
CA GLY A 308 -5.77 -10.50 22.73
C GLY A 308 -5.46 -10.12 21.26
N LEU A 309 -5.87 -8.92 20.83
CA LEU A 309 -5.66 -8.38 19.49
C LEU A 309 -4.53 -7.35 19.48
N SER A 310 -3.85 -7.24 18.34
CA SER A 310 -2.88 -6.18 18.06
C SER A 310 -2.68 -6.05 16.56
N ILE A 311 -2.38 -4.82 16.12
CA ILE A 311 -1.83 -4.54 14.80
C ILE A 311 -0.37 -4.97 14.81
N LYS A 312 -0.03 -5.89 13.92
CA LYS A 312 1.31 -6.42 13.77
C LYS A 312 1.98 -5.69 12.63
N THR A 313 3.11 -5.05 12.90
CA THR A 313 3.92 -4.36 11.89
C THR A 313 5.40 -4.67 12.10
N PRO A 314 6.26 -4.50 11.07
CA PRO A 314 7.69 -4.46 11.30
C PRO A 314 8.05 -3.27 12.20
N GLU A 315 9.04 -3.46 13.09
CA GLU A 315 9.57 -2.40 13.96
C GLU A 315 9.91 -1.16 13.11
N THR A 316 9.36 0.00 13.50
CA THR A 316 9.47 1.24 12.72
C THR A 316 9.94 2.37 13.63
N ILE A 317 11.09 2.94 13.32
CA ILE A 317 11.63 4.13 13.98
C ILE A 317 11.15 5.36 13.23
N ASN A 318 10.45 6.23 13.94
CA ASN A 318 9.83 7.44 13.40
C ASN A 318 10.74 8.68 13.61
N ASN A 319 10.41 9.78 12.92
CA ASN A 319 11.06 11.08 13.07
C ASN A 319 12.58 11.11 12.81
N VAL A 320 13.09 10.16 12.04
CA VAL A 320 14.53 10.02 11.79
C VAL A 320 15.00 11.14 10.87
N THR A 321 16.04 11.87 11.29
CA THR A 321 16.74 12.84 10.43
C THR A 321 17.81 12.14 9.59
N ARG A 322 18.19 12.74 8.46
CA ARG A 322 19.22 12.18 7.55
C ARG A 322 20.51 11.78 8.28
N GLY A 323 20.96 12.57 9.25
CA GLY A 323 22.18 12.30 10.01
C GLY A 323 22.10 11.08 10.95
N GLU A 324 20.89 10.71 11.39
CA GLU A 324 20.67 9.59 12.32
C GLU A 324 20.51 8.24 11.60
N ILE A 325 20.25 8.25 10.29
CA ILE A 325 19.96 7.06 9.48
C ILE A 325 21.02 5.95 9.64
N PRO A 326 22.34 6.23 9.52
CA PRO A 326 23.36 5.18 9.64
C PRO A 326 23.35 4.49 11.02
N LEU A 327 23.03 5.24 12.09
CA LEU A 327 22.99 4.71 13.45
C LEU A 327 21.85 3.70 13.62
N TRP A 328 20.66 4.05 13.12
CA TRP A 328 19.50 3.15 13.19
C TRP A 328 19.69 1.90 12.35
N ILE A 329 20.23 2.01 11.14
CA ILE A 329 20.55 0.85 10.30
C ILE A 329 21.55 -0.07 11.00
N SER A 330 22.60 0.50 11.61
CA SER A 330 23.56 -0.27 12.39
C SER A 330 22.91 -0.99 13.58
N SER A 331 21.98 -0.34 14.29
CA SER A 331 21.25 -0.95 15.41
C SER A 331 20.34 -2.11 14.99
N MET A 332 19.86 -2.10 13.74
CA MET A 332 19.04 -3.17 13.14
C MET A 332 19.87 -4.32 12.54
N GLY A 333 21.18 -4.33 12.78
CA GLY A 333 22.09 -5.36 12.26
C GLY A 333 22.56 -5.10 10.81
N GLY A 334 22.52 -3.85 10.36
CA GLY A 334 23.06 -3.41 9.07
C GLY A 334 22.07 -3.40 7.91
N HIS A 335 20.88 -3.98 8.10
CA HIS A 335 19.82 -4.00 7.08
C HIS A 335 18.58 -3.27 7.56
N ALA A 336 17.94 -2.48 6.69
CA ALA A 336 16.68 -1.81 6.97
C ALA A 336 15.96 -1.39 5.69
N VAL A 337 14.73 -0.92 5.83
CA VAL A 337 13.98 -0.22 4.79
C VAL A 337 13.82 1.24 5.20
N LEU A 338 14.38 2.15 4.41
CA LEU A 338 14.15 3.59 4.56
C LEU A 338 12.93 4.00 3.73
N LYS A 339 12.06 4.83 4.31
CA LYS A 339 10.93 5.39 3.58
C LYS A 339 10.79 6.88 3.79
N VAL A 340 10.53 7.59 2.70
CA VAL A 340 9.96 8.93 2.71
C VAL A 340 8.49 8.79 3.12
N PRO A 341 8.06 9.39 4.25
CA PRO A 341 6.78 9.02 4.87
C PRO A 341 5.55 9.30 4.01
N TYR A 342 5.62 10.32 3.15
CA TYR A 342 4.48 10.87 2.41
C TYR A 342 4.43 10.43 0.92
N SER A 343 5.42 9.66 0.47
CA SER A 343 5.52 9.15 -0.91
C SER A 343 4.69 7.88 -1.11
N ASN A 344 4.24 7.63 -2.35
CA ASN A 344 3.26 6.57 -2.67
C ASN A 344 3.72 5.69 -3.84
N ALA A 345 3.08 4.53 -4.03
CA ALA A 345 3.32 3.61 -5.14
C ALA A 345 4.79 3.13 -5.25
N GLY A 346 5.41 2.84 -4.10
CA GLY A 346 6.80 2.39 -4.02
C GLY A 346 7.85 3.48 -4.23
N GLN A 347 7.44 4.72 -4.51
CA GLN A 347 8.35 5.85 -4.58
C GLN A 347 8.83 6.22 -3.18
N GLY A 348 10.11 6.58 -3.07
CA GLY A 348 10.72 6.94 -1.79
C GLY A 348 10.80 5.77 -0.81
N VAL A 349 10.91 4.53 -1.29
CA VAL A 349 11.20 3.33 -0.49
C VAL A 349 12.55 2.78 -0.94
N TYR A 350 13.46 2.60 0.01
CA TYR A 350 14.84 2.18 -0.26
C TYR A 350 15.18 1.02 0.65
N THR A 351 15.57 -0.10 0.07
CA THR A 351 16.11 -1.25 0.78
C THR A 351 17.59 -1.01 0.98
N ILE A 352 18.05 -1.01 2.22
CA ILE A 352 19.46 -0.81 2.56
C ILE A 352 19.99 -2.11 3.13
N THR A 353 20.89 -2.72 2.37
CA THR A 353 21.55 -3.99 2.71
C THR A 353 23.06 -3.93 2.56
N ASN A 354 23.58 -2.87 1.93
CA ASN A 354 24.99 -2.63 1.77
C ASN A 354 25.30 -1.12 1.81
N GLN A 355 26.60 -0.80 1.91
CA GLN A 355 27.06 0.59 2.01
C GLN A 355 26.79 1.41 0.75
N SER A 356 26.74 0.77 -0.44
CA SER A 356 26.46 1.48 -1.69
C SER A 356 25.04 2.01 -1.70
N GLU A 357 24.05 1.16 -1.39
CA GLU A 357 22.64 1.56 -1.28
C GLU A 357 22.45 2.68 -0.26
N LEU A 358 23.16 2.62 0.87
CA LEU A 358 23.15 3.69 1.88
C LEU A 358 23.73 4.99 1.33
N ASN A 359 24.89 4.94 0.69
CA ASN A 359 25.54 6.12 0.11
C ASN A 359 24.68 6.75 -0.98
N ASP A 360 24.06 5.93 -1.83
CA ASP A 360 23.17 6.40 -2.91
C ASP A 360 21.96 7.14 -2.35
N PHE A 361 21.35 6.62 -1.28
CA PHE A 361 20.28 7.32 -0.57
C PHE A 361 20.78 8.62 0.07
N MET A 362 21.93 8.54 0.75
CA MET A 362 22.51 9.65 1.49
C MET A 362 23.07 10.74 0.59
N ASN A 363 23.25 10.52 -0.71
CA ASN A 363 23.70 11.53 -1.68
C ASN A 363 22.55 12.16 -2.47
N GLN A 364 21.32 11.64 -2.33
CA GLN A 364 20.14 12.22 -2.97
C GLN A 364 19.71 13.51 -2.27
N ASP A 365 19.13 14.41 -3.05
CA ASP A 365 18.39 15.55 -2.55
C ASP A 365 16.98 15.11 -2.14
N HIS A 366 16.59 15.48 -0.92
CA HIS A 366 15.31 15.12 -0.35
C HIS A 366 14.52 16.38 -0.06
N HIS A 367 13.25 16.40 -0.49
CA HIS A 367 12.32 17.51 -0.23
C HIS A 367 11.87 17.58 1.24
N TYR A 368 11.82 16.43 1.91
CA TYR A 368 11.41 16.31 3.31
C TYR A 368 12.61 15.99 4.19
N ASP A 369 12.60 16.47 5.43
CA ASP A 369 13.71 16.32 6.38
C ASP A 369 13.55 15.12 7.31
N LYS A 370 12.38 14.48 7.30
CA LYS A 370 12.04 13.36 8.18
C LYS A 370 11.78 12.09 7.39
N PHE A 371 12.33 10.99 7.92
CA PHE A 371 12.23 9.65 7.37
C PHE A 371 11.69 8.68 8.40
N ILE A 372 11.30 7.50 7.94
CA ILE A 372 11.13 6.33 8.79
C ILE A 372 12.17 5.26 8.43
N VAL A 373 12.72 4.62 9.46
CA VAL A 373 13.58 3.44 9.33
C VAL A 373 12.77 2.25 9.83
N GLN A 374 12.42 1.34 8.93
CA GLN A 374 11.63 0.15 9.25
C GLN A 374 12.49 -1.10 9.14
N SER A 375 12.26 -2.08 10.01
CA SER A 375 12.94 -3.36 9.94
C SER A 375 12.63 -4.06 8.61
N LEU A 376 13.69 -4.54 7.96
CA LEU A 376 13.63 -5.25 6.71
C LEU A 376 13.15 -6.68 6.95
N VAL A 377 12.06 -7.02 6.26
CA VAL A 377 11.56 -8.38 6.13
C VAL A 377 12.13 -8.95 4.84
N GLY A 378 13.07 -9.88 4.95
CA GLY A 378 13.77 -10.50 3.83
C GLY A 378 13.87 -12.01 4.01
N ASN A 379 15.01 -12.57 3.61
CA ASN A 379 15.34 -13.96 3.90
C ASN A 379 15.76 -14.13 5.38
N ALA A 380 15.65 -15.35 5.91
CA ALA A 380 16.17 -15.73 7.23
C ALA A 380 17.62 -15.30 7.49
N SER A 381 18.47 -15.41 6.47
CA SER A 381 19.89 -15.06 6.52
C SER A 381 20.18 -13.56 6.53
N TRP A 382 19.25 -12.70 6.05
CA TRP A 382 19.51 -11.27 5.88
C TRP A 382 18.34 -10.33 6.23
N SER A 383 17.40 -10.75 7.06
CA SER A 383 16.45 -9.83 7.73
C SER A 383 17.09 -9.03 8.87
N SER A 384 16.52 -7.85 9.15
CA SER A 384 16.90 -7.00 10.29
C SER A 384 16.76 -7.75 11.62
N VAL A 385 17.61 -7.38 12.57
CA VAL A 385 17.52 -7.78 13.98
C VAL A 385 16.70 -6.73 14.73
N THR A 386 15.65 -7.13 15.43
CA THR A 386 14.83 -6.23 16.26
C THR A 386 14.73 -6.72 17.70
N THR A 387 14.26 -5.86 18.59
CA THR A 387 14.00 -6.22 20.00
C THR A 387 12.96 -7.34 20.16
N ALA A 388 11.97 -7.39 19.27
CA ALA A 388 10.90 -8.39 19.26
C ALA A 388 11.23 -9.66 18.44
N GLY A 389 12.45 -9.77 17.92
CA GLY A 389 12.91 -10.89 17.10
C GLY A 389 13.07 -10.53 15.62
N LYS A 390 12.86 -11.50 14.72
CA LYS A 390 13.00 -11.31 13.27
C LYS A 390 11.75 -11.79 12.55
N PHE A 391 11.36 -11.05 11.52
CA PHE A 391 10.39 -11.50 10.52
C PHE A 391 11.11 -11.90 9.24
N TYR A 392 10.67 -13.00 8.65
CA TYR A 392 11.14 -13.49 7.37
C TYR A 392 9.95 -13.70 6.44
N HIS A 393 10.14 -13.43 5.16
CA HIS A 393 9.10 -13.70 4.19
C HIS A 393 8.84 -15.21 4.08
N VAL A 394 7.56 -15.59 4.12
CA VAL A 394 7.14 -16.93 3.65
C VAL A 394 7.34 -17.02 2.14
N GLY A 395 7.02 -15.94 1.42
CA GLY A 395 7.11 -15.84 -0.02
C GLY A 395 6.12 -16.75 -0.77
N THR A 396 6.24 -16.79 -2.09
CA THR A 396 5.43 -17.69 -2.93
C THR A 396 5.82 -19.15 -2.74
N ILE A 397 4.88 -20.05 -3.05
CA ILE A 397 5.20 -21.47 -3.26
C ILE A 397 6.33 -21.58 -4.30
N PRO A 398 7.39 -22.37 -4.03
CA PRO A 398 8.49 -22.52 -4.97
C PRO A 398 8.02 -22.96 -6.36
N ASN A 399 8.53 -22.32 -7.39
CA ASN A 399 8.24 -22.72 -8.76
C ASN A 399 9.04 -23.98 -9.16
N LYS A 400 8.92 -24.42 -10.43
CA LYS A 400 9.65 -25.60 -10.96
C LYS A 400 11.18 -25.48 -10.90
N LYS A 401 11.73 -24.28 -10.71
CA LYS A 401 13.16 -24.02 -10.50
C LYS A 401 13.53 -23.90 -9.02
N SER A 402 12.62 -24.24 -8.12
CA SER A 402 12.75 -24.05 -6.67
C SER A 402 12.93 -22.59 -6.23
N ASN A 403 12.50 -21.64 -7.07
CA ASN A 403 12.55 -20.22 -6.73
C ASN A 403 11.30 -19.82 -5.97
N THR A 404 11.50 -19.18 -4.81
CA THR A 404 10.49 -18.43 -4.07
C THR A 404 10.66 -16.95 -4.32
N TYR A 405 9.57 -16.21 -4.38
CA TYR A 405 9.56 -14.76 -4.57
C TYR A 405 8.94 -14.09 -3.35
N VAL A 406 9.43 -12.90 -3.00
CA VAL A 406 8.66 -12.03 -2.10
C VAL A 406 7.33 -11.72 -2.74
N SER A 407 6.27 -11.86 -1.95
CA SER A 407 4.94 -11.46 -2.32
C SER A 407 4.26 -10.69 -1.20
N ASP A 408 3.37 -9.79 -1.60
CA ASP A 408 2.40 -9.18 -0.70
C ASP A 408 0.97 -9.54 -1.09
N LEU A 409 0.08 -9.26 -0.16
CA LEU A 409 -1.35 -9.30 -0.35
C LEU A 409 -1.90 -7.91 -0.06
N ARG A 410 -2.61 -7.29 -1.02
CA ARG A 410 -3.42 -6.12 -0.73
C ARG A 410 -4.82 -6.56 -0.35
N MET A 411 -5.24 -6.23 0.86
CA MET A 411 -6.60 -6.44 1.36
C MET A 411 -7.31 -5.10 1.44
N MET A 412 -8.44 -4.97 0.76
CA MET A 412 -9.27 -3.76 0.76
C MET A 412 -10.57 -4.01 1.51
N VAL A 413 -10.93 -3.06 2.36
CA VAL A 413 -12.12 -3.12 3.20
C VAL A 413 -12.92 -1.84 3.08
N THR A 414 -14.21 -1.96 3.39
CA THR A 414 -15.07 -0.80 3.61
C THR A 414 -15.76 -0.93 4.96
N GLY A 415 -15.84 0.16 5.70
CA GLY A 415 -16.64 0.27 6.92
C GLY A 415 -17.87 1.15 6.68
N SER A 416 -19.01 0.69 7.17
CA SER A 416 -20.28 1.43 7.14
C SER A 416 -21.04 1.26 8.46
N ALA A 417 -22.27 1.76 8.53
CA ALA A 417 -23.17 1.50 9.65
C ALA A 417 -23.48 0.00 9.87
N GLN A 418 -23.15 -0.87 8.90
CA GLN A 418 -23.28 -2.33 9.01
C GLN A 418 -21.97 -3.00 9.45
N GLY A 419 -20.95 -2.22 9.82
CA GLY A 419 -19.62 -2.70 10.15
C GLY A 419 -18.71 -2.86 8.94
N PHE A 420 -17.59 -3.56 9.14
CA PHE A 420 -16.60 -3.81 8.11
C PHE A 420 -16.97 -5.00 7.22
N ARG A 421 -16.51 -4.93 5.96
CA ARG A 421 -16.47 -6.07 5.03
C ARG A 421 -15.25 -6.01 4.10
N PRO A 422 -14.73 -7.16 3.63
CA PRO A 422 -13.75 -7.20 2.57
C PRO A 422 -14.39 -6.83 1.23
N ILE A 423 -13.64 -6.14 0.35
CA ILE A 423 -14.14 -5.65 -0.95
C ILE A 423 -13.25 -6.04 -2.12
N CYS A 424 -11.94 -6.11 -1.93
CA CYS A 424 -11.01 -6.50 -2.98
C CYS A 424 -9.76 -7.13 -2.37
N ILE A 425 -9.22 -8.15 -3.04
CA ILE A 425 -7.95 -8.78 -2.69
C ILE A 425 -7.16 -9.00 -3.98
N TYR A 426 -5.86 -8.76 -3.95
CA TYR A 426 -4.94 -9.24 -4.98
C TYR A 426 -3.53 -9.34 -4.42
N GLY A 427 -2.68 -10.13 -5.08
CA GLY A 427 -1.28 -10.27 -4.69
C GLY A 427 -0.35 -9.61 -5.69
N ARG A 428 0.85 -9.25 -5.23
CA ARG A 428 1.94 -8.82 -6.11
C ARG A 428 3.20 -9.57 -5.75
N LYS A 429 4.06 -9.83 -6.73
CA LYS A 429 5.38 -10.45 -6.49
C LYS A 429 6.53 -9.56 -6.92
N ALA A 430 7.68 -9.78 -6.29
CA ALA A 430 8.95 -9.20 -6.69
C ALA A 430 9.40 -9.70 -8.07
N ARG A 431 10.35 -8.98 -8.68
CA ARG A 431 10.83 -9.29 -10.03
C ARG A 431 11.77 -10.50 -10.03
N LEU A 432 12.67 -10.54 -9.06
CA LEU A 432 13.66 -11.59 -8.90
C LEU A 432 13.32 -12.50 -7.70
N PRO A 433 13.78 -13.76 -7.72
CA PRO A 433 13.64 -14.66 -6.57
C PRO A 433 14.29 -14.08 -5.31
N LEU A 434 13.73 -14.44 -4.15
CA LEU A 434 14.31 -14.15 -2.85
C LEU A 434 15.51 -15.07 -2.61
N ALA A 435 16.72 -14.54 -2.76
CA ALA A 435 17.95 -15.32 -2.63
C ALA A 435 18.22 -15.73 -1.18
N GLY A 436 18.80 -16.93 -1.01
CA GLY A 436 19.27 -17.45 0.28
C GLY A 436 20.50 -16.71 0.79
N ASP A 437 21.46 -16.44 -0.09
CA ASP A 437 22.63 -15.59 0.20
C ASP A 437 22.52 -14.30 -0.59
N LEU A 438 22.98 -13.20 0.00
CA LEU A 438 22.92 -11.88 -0.63
C LEU A 438 24.29 -11.51 -1.22
N PRO A 439 24.42 -11.38 -2.55
CA PRO A 439 25.64 -10.86 -3.17
C PRO A 439 25.94 -9.43 -2.68
N PRO A 440 27.22 -9.04 -2.49
CA PRO A 440 27.59 -7.71 -1.99
C PRO A 440 27.08 -6.54 -2.85
N ASP A 441 26.88 -6.78 -4.15
CA ASP A 441 26.46 -5.82 -5.18
C ASP A 441 25.00 -6.03 -5.63
N ALA A 442 24.22 -6.86 -4.91
CA ALA A 442 22.85 -7.15 -5.28
C ALA A 442 21.97 -5.91 -5.18
N ASN A 443 21.19 -5.65 -6.25
CA ASN A 443 20.07 -4.72 -6.17
C ASN A 443 18.90 -5.41 -5.46
N THR A 444 18.77 -5.15 -4.17
CA THR A 444 17.81 -5.85 -3.31
C THR A 444 16.37 -5.46 -3.55
N TRP A 445 16.13 -4.27 -4.12
CA TRP A 445 14.79 -3.84 -4.51
C TRP A 445 14.15 -4.78 -5.53
N ASP A 446 14.92 -5.37 -6.43
CA ASP A 446 14.37 -6.30 -7.42
C ASP A 446 13.90 -7.63 -6.79
N MET A 447 14.42 -7.99 -5.60
CA MET A 447 14.05 -9.19 -4.85
C MET A 447 12.95 -8.93 -3.80
N LEU A 448 12.81 -7.69 -3.33
CA LEU A 448 11.89 -7.31 -2.23
C LEU A 448 10.70 -6.47 -2.70
N GLY A 449 10.91 -5.62 -3.70
CA GLY A 449 9.93 -4.66 -4.19
C GLY A 449 8.80 -5.30 -4.99
N THR A 450 7.59 -5.27 -4.44
CA THR A 450 6.38 -5.83 -5.07
C THR A 450 5.58 -4.82 -5.89
N ASN A 451 5.92 -3.53 -5.82
CA ASN A 451 5.22 -2.47 -6.55
C ASN A 451 5.18 -2.75 -8.06
N LEU A 452 4.02 -2.56 -8.69
CA LEU A 452 3.81 -2.85 -10.11
C LEU A 452 4.13 -1.65 -11.02
N SER A 453 4.14 -0.44 -10.48
CA SER A 453 4.41 0.78 -11.25
C SER A 453 5.87 0.82 -11.72
N VAL A 454 6.07 1.09 -13.00
CA VAL A 454 7.38 1.24 -13.65
C VAL A 454 7.43 2.62 -14.28
N LYS A 455 8.45 3.41 -13.94
CA LYS A 455 8.71 4.70 -14.55
C LYS A 455 9.37 4.49 -15.91
N LEU A 456 8.82 5.11 -16.95
CA LEU A 456 9.35 5.06 -18.31
C LEU A 456 10.42 6.15 -18.51
N PRO A 457 11.33 5.99 -19.50
CA PRO A 457 12.38 6.97 -19.78
C PRO A 457 11.86 8.37 -20.15
N ASP A 458 10.65 8.46 -20.69
CA ASP A 458 9.96 9.72 -21.04
C ASP A 458 9.31 10.41 -19.82
N GLY A 459 9.51 9.88 -18.61
CA GLY A 459 8.89 10.36 -17.38
C GLY A 459 7.47 9.85 -17.15
N GLY A 460 6.89 9.13 -18.12
CA GLY A 460 5.61 8.44 -18.01
C GLY A 460 5.65 7.24 -17.05
N TRP A 461 4.50 6.60 -16.87
CA TRP A 461 4.36 5.42 -16.01
C TRP A 461 3.63 4.30 -16.74
N THR A 462 4.10 3.08 -16.54
CA THR A 462 3.39 1.86 -16.94
C THR A 462 3.22 0.92 -15.74
N THR A 463 2.50 -0.18 -15.93
CA THR A 463 2.27 -1.21 -14.90
C THR A 463 2.74 -2.56 -15.41
N ASP A 464 3.59 -3.23 -14.64
CA ASP A 464 4.04 -4.59 -14.91
C ASP A 464 3.00 -5.61 -14.42
N THR A 465 2.01 -5.88 -15.28
CA THR A 465 0.91 -6.81 -14.98
C THR A 465 1.35 -8.28 -14.93
N SER A 466 2.57 -8.62 -15.33
CA SER A 466 3.11 -9.98 -15.25
C SER A 466 3.43 -10.42 -13.81
N ARG A 467 3.63 -9.43 -12.91
CA ARG A 467 3.87 -9.63 -11.48
C ARG A 467 2.61 -9.52 -10.63
N LEU A 468 1.47 -9.22 -11.24
CA LEU A 468 0.17 -9.28 -10.59
C LEU A 468 -0.26 -10.75 -10.43
N ILE A 469 -0.58 -11.12 -9.20
CA ILE A 469 -1.14 -12.42 -8.84
C ILE A 469 -2.65 -12.23 -8.63
N LEU A 470 -3.44 -12.73 -9.56
CA LEU A 470 -4.89 -12.64 -9.51
C LEU A 470 -5.48 -13.59 -8.45
N MET A 471 -6.63 -13.24 -7.91
CA MET A 471 -7.42 -14.12 -7.03
C MET A 471 -8.20 -15.18 -7.81
N ASP A 472 -7.62 -15.66 -8.90
CA ASP A 472 -8.22 -16.62 -9.82
C ASP A 472 -7.74 -18.06 -9.54
N ARG A 473 -8.31 -19.02 -10.25
CA ARG A 473 -7.95 -20.44 -10.12
C ARG A 473 -6.49 -20.76 -10.46
N LYS A 474 -5.82 -19.92 -11.26
CA LYS A 474 -4.48 -20.18 -11.80
C LYS A 474 -3.39 -19.62 -10.90
N ASP A 475 -3.60 -18.41 -10.40
CA ASP A 475 -2.58 -17.62 -9.74
C ASP A 475 -2.61 -17.73 -8.22
N PHE A 476 -3.80 -17.78 -7.60
CA PHE A 476 -3.94 -17.69 -6.15
C PHE A 476 -3.09 -18.71 -5.38
N ASN A 477 -3.03 -19.95 -5.86
CA ASN A 477 -2.28 -21.04 -5.22
C ASN A 477 -0.76 -20.77 -5.15
N GLN A 478 -0.23 -19.85 -5.95
CA GLN A 478 1.18 -19.42 -5.86
C GLN A 478 1.48 -18.72 -4.53
N LEU A 479 0.49 -18.14 -3.85
CA LEU A 479 0.69 -17.43 -2.58
C LEU A 479 0.79 -18.37 -1.37
N GLY A 480 0.34 -19.62 -1.48
CA GLY A 480 0.35 -20.57 -0.35
C GLY A 480 -0.51 -20.14 0.84
N LEU A 481 -1.58 -19.39 0.58
CA LEU A 481 -2.50 -18.87 1.60
C LEU A 481 -3.76 -19.73 1.71
N GLY A 482 -4.18 -19.97 2.95
CA GLY A 482 -5.45 -20.60 3.27
C GLY A 482 -6.51 -19.59 3.72
N ILE A 483 -7.66 -20.11 4.14
CA ILE A 483 -8.77 -19.28 4.64
C ILE A 483 -8.39 -18.52 5.91
N ASP A 484 -7.58 -19.13 6.78
CA ASP A 484 -7.16 -18.54 8.05
C ASP A 484 -6.18 -17.37 7.84
N ASP A 485 -5.30 -17.46 6.83
CA ASP A 485 -4.42 -16.35 6.44
C ASP A 485 -5.23 -15.15 5.93
N LEU A 486 -6.29 -15.39 5.15
CA LEU A 486 -7.17 -14.34 4.63
C LEU A 486 -7.98 -13.67 5.75
N ILE A 487 -8.44 -14.46 6.73
CA ILE A 487 -9.09 -13.94 7.93
C ILE A 487 -8.13 -13.07 8.75
N ASP A 488 -6.90 -13.53 9.00
CA ASP A 488 -5.89 -12.74 9.71
C ASP A 488 -5.57 -11.45 8.93
N ALA A 489 -5.44 -11.52 7.60
CA ALA A 489 -5.23 -10.35 6.76
C ALA A 489 -6.35 -9.31 6.86
N TYR A 490 -7.60 -9.78 6.86
CA TYR A 490 -8.77 -8.94 7.01
C TYR A 490 -8.82 -8.27 8.38
N ILE A 491 -8.60 -9.03 9.46
CA ILE A 491 -8.58 -8.48 10.83
C ILE A 491 -7.44 -7.47 11.00
N GLN A 492 -6.23 -7.79 10.54
CA GLN A 492 -5.10 -6.85 10.57
C GLN A 492 -5.40 -5.56 9.79
N THR A 493 -6.09 -5.68 8.64
CA THR A 493 -6.53 -4.51 7.86
C THR A 493 -7.56 -3.68 8.62
N VAL A 494 -8.58 -4.31 9.20
CA VAL A 494 -9.61 -3.60 9.98
C VAL A 494 -9.00 -2.87 11.17
N LEU A 495 -8.13 -3.52 11.95
CA LEU A 495 -7.46 -2.90 13.09
C LEU A 495 -6.65 -1.66 12.66
N ALA A 496 -5.88 -1.77 11.57
CA ALA A 496 -5.10 -0.64 11.04
C ALA A 496 -6.00 0.53 10.59
N VAL A 497 -7.14 0.24 9.97
CA VAL A 497 -8.10 1.27 9.55
C VAL A 497 -8.72 1.98 10.76
N ILE A 498 -9.13 1.24 11.79
CA ILE A 498 -9.68 1.81 13.03
C ILE A 498 -8.64 2.70 13.71
N ALA A 499 -7.38 2.27 13.79
CA ALA A 499 -6.31 3.05 14.38
C ALA A 499 -6.14 4.41 13.67
N ILE A 500 -6.12 4.41 12.33
CA ILE A 500 -5.99 5.63 11.53
C ILE A 500 -7.24 6.50 11.65
N ASP A 501 -8.45 5.91 11.65
CA ASP A 501 -9.69 6.67 11.82
C ASP A 501 -9.76 7.34 13.20
N ARG A 502 -9.38 6.63 14.27
CA ARG A 502 -9.29 7.18 15.63
C ARG A 502 -8.24 8.29 15.73
N MET A 503 -7.09 8.15 15.04
CA MET A 503 -6.12 9.23 14.94
C MET A 503 -6.69 10.44 14.20
N ALA A 504 -7.43 10.24 13.11
CA ALA A 504 -8.10 11.31 12.38
C ALA A 504 -9.14 12.03 13.26
N ILE A 505 -9.95 11.28 14.02
CA ILE A 505 -10.91 11.84 14.98
C ILE A 505 -10.20 12.69 16.03
N ARG A 506 -9.07 12.20 16.57
CA ARG A 506 -8.28 12.93 17.57
C ARG A 506 -7.70 14.23 17.02
N LEU A 507 -7.21 14.21 15.78
CA LEU A 507 -6.65 15.39 15.12
C LEU A 507 -7.73 16.39 14.66
N MET A 508 -8.99 15.96 14.58
CA MET A 508 -10.15 16.78 14.21
C MET A 508 -11.11 17.00 15.40
N ALA A 509 -10.56 17.09 16.61
CA ALA A 509 -11.33 17.29 17.84
C ALA A 509 -12.21 18.54 17.70
N GLU A 510 -13.48 18.44 18.12
CA GLU A 510 -14.49 19.52 17.99
C GLU A 510 -14.71 20.02 16.56
N GLY A 511 -14.28 19.23 15.56
CA GLY A 511 -14.37 19.59 14.15
C GLY A 511 -13.29 20.55 13.69
N GLU A 512 -12.33 20.96 14.53
CA GLU A 512 -11.15 21.77 14.19
C GLU A 512 -9.91 20.90 14.05
N PHE A 513 -9.01 21.26 13.12
CA PHE A 513 -7.74 20.55 12.98
C PHE A 513 -6.73 21.05 14.02
N ASP A 514 -6.23 20.15 14.86
CA ASP A 514 -5.23 20.47 15.86
C ASP A 514 -3.82 20.46 15.25
N TYR A 515 -3.42 21.62 14.72
CA TYR A 515 -2.09 21.84 14.14
C TYR A 515 -0.97 21.58 15.16
N SER A 516 -1.15 21.97 16.43
CA SER A 516 -0.12 21.81 17.46
C SER A 516 0.11 20.35 17.78
N LEU A 517 -0.97 19.57 17.92
CA LEU A 517 -0.87 18.13 18.11
C LEU A 517 -0.25 17.47 16.88
N PHE A 518 -0.71 17.82 15.68
CA PHE A 518 -0.16 17.24 14.46
C PHE A 518 1.34 17.50 14.32
N GLU A 519 1.79 18.74 14.52
CA GLU A 519 3.20 19.11 14.45
C GLU A 519 4.05 18.39 15.50
N SER A 520 3.54 18.25 16.74
CA SER A 520 4.22 17.46 17.78
C SER A 520 4.36 15.98 17.38
N LEU A 521 3.41 15.46 16.61
CA LEU A 521 3.38 14.07 16.16
C LEU A 521 4.09 13.87 14.82
N ASN A 522 4.23 14.89 14.00
CA ASN A 522 4.84 14.83 12.67
C ASN A 522 5.63 16.12 12.38
N PRO A 523 6.78 16.33 13.05
CA PRO A 523 7.51 17.60 12.98
C PRO A 523 8.31 17.73 11.68
N ASP A 524 7.63 18.06 10.58
CA ASP A 524 8.19 18.22 9.23
C ASP A 524 7.66 19.50 8.59
N ASN A 525 8.54 20.50 8.45
CA ASN A 525 8.16 21.84 7.99
C ASN A 525 7.68 21.84 6.53
N ALA A 526 8.26 21.00 5.67
CA ALA A 526 7.86 20.92 4.28
C ALA A 526 6.42 20.41 4.16
N LEU A 527 6.07 19.38 4.92
CA LEU A 527 4.69 18.91 4.99
C LEU A 527 3.74 19.97 5.57
N MET A 528 4.13 20.66 6.65
CA MET A 528 3.29 21.69 7.27
C MET A 528 2.98 22.84 6.30
N ASN A 529 3.98 23.27 5.52
CA ASN A 529 3.80 24.27 4.49
C ASN A 529 2.87 23.78 3.36
N GLU A 530 2.98 22.51 2.96
CA GLU A 530 2.06 21.92 1.97
C GLU A 530 0.62 21.87 2.48
N ILE A 531 0.39 21.49 3.74
CA ILE A 531 -0.96 21.47 4.33
C ILE A 531 -1.54 22.90 4.34
N ARG A 532 -0.73 23.90 4.70
CA ARG A 532 -1.14 25.30 4.76
C ARG A 532 -1.61 25.85 3.40
N GLN A 533 -0.98 25.44 2.29
CA GLN A 533 -1.37 25.87 0.93
C GLN A 533 -2.87 25.63 0.62
N ALA A 534 -3.46 24.55 1.14
CA ALA A 534 -4.88 24.25 0.90
C ALA A 534 -5.84 24.83 1.95
N ASN A 535 -5.33 25.51 2.98
CA ASN A 535 -6.11 25.88 4.16
C ASN A 535 -5.96 27.35 4.59
N GLU A 536 -4.93 28.08 4.14
CA GLU A 536 -4.68 29.47 4.56
C GLU A 536 -5.60 30.52 3.90
N ASP A 537 -6.27 30.18 2.80
CA ASP A 537 -7.13 31.09 2.01
C ASP A 537 -8.66 30.93 2.24
N PHE A 538 -9.13 30.33 3.35
CA PHE A 538 -10.57 29.94 3.53
C PHE A 538 -11.29 30.27 4.84
#